data_AF-A0A843J430-F1
#
_entry.id   AF-A0A843J430-F1
#
_cell.length_a   1.000
_cell.length_b   1.000
_cell.length_c   1.000
_cell.angle_alpha   90.00
_cell.angle_beta   90.00
_cell.angle_gamma   90.00
#
_symmetry.space_group_name_H-M   'P 1'
#
loop_
_entity.id
_entity.type
_entity.pdbx_description
1 polymer ?
#
loop_
_entity_poly.entity_id
_entity_poly.type
_entity_poly.pdbx_seq_one_letter_code
_entity_poly.pdbx_strand_id
1 'polypeptide(L)'
;DALQTAGYSPGDVSKILITHKHDDHTGMVSAFPNAKVYISPEDADAIELKGDNIVRLTYSDGPYHGFPASQIVADGIRIIEAKGHTKGNSIIIAEDKDLFFMFHGDVTYTDEALYENKLSVVYEDVKAARDTLDRVRDFIRENPTVYLSTHTPLGYENLENLKVVDLENPPASVPVGEIVYRTATGRYICGICGFVYDPEKGDPTQGIPPGTPFSELPDDWHCPRCKREKSNFNPA
;
A
#
# COMPACT_ATOMS: atom_id res chain seq x y z
N ASP A 1 -10.65 -11.68 -0.70
CA ASP A 1 -11.87 -10.86 -0.52
C ASP A 1 -11.92 -9.71 -1.53
N ALA A 2 -11.01 -8.72 -1.51
CA ALA A 2 -11.06 -7.57 -2.44
C ALA A 2 -11.08 -7.92 -3.95
N LEU A 3 -10.17 -8.80 -4.42
CA LEU A 3 -10.16 -9.25 -5.82
C LEU A 3 -11.47 -9.92 -6.25
N GLN A 4 -12.00 -10.77 -5.37
CA GLN A 4 -13.27 -11.46 -5.62
C GLN A 4 -14.43 -10.46 -5.69
N THR A 5 -14.47 -9.45 -4.81
CA THR A 5 -15.44 -8.35 -4.88
C THR A 5 -15.33 -7.59 -6.22
N ALA A 6 -14.13 -7.43 -6.74
CA ALA A 6 -13.89 -6.83 -8.07
C ALA A 6 -14.19 -7.77 -9.25
N GLY A 7 -14.61 -9.02 -8.99
CA GLY A 7 -14.96 -10.00 -10.03
C GLY A 7 -13.78 -10.80 -10.58
N TYR A 8 -12.63 -10.78 -9.90
CA TYR A 8 -11.41 -11.47 -10.32
C TYR A 8 -10.96 -12.54 -9.31
N SER A 9 -10.26 -13.55 -9.82
CA SER A 9 -9.49 -14.52 -9.04
C SER A 9 -7.99 -14.23 -9.13
N PRO A 10 -7.16 -14.74 -8.21
CA PRO A 10 -5.71 -14.60 -8.32
C PRO A 10 -5.12 -15.17 -9.63
N GLY A 11 -5.79 -16.17 -10.24
CA GLY A 11 -5.37 -16.74 -11.52
C GLY A 11 -5.59 -15.81 -12.72
N ASP A 12 -6.45 -14.79 -12.59
CA ASP A 12 -6.71 -13.82 -13.66
C ASP A 12 -5.64 -12.73 -13.74
N VAL A 13 -4.82 -12.59 -12.70
CA VAL A 13 -3.75 -11.60 -12.66
C VAL A 13 -2.57 -12.07 -13.51
N SER A 14 -2.31 -11.34 -14.60
CA SER A 14 -1.20 -11.64 -15.52
C SER A 14 0.09 -10.90 -15.19
N LYS A 15 0.01 -9.77 -14.48
CA LYS A 15 1.15 -8.92 -14.10
C LYS A 15 0.95 -8.37 -12.70
N ILE A 16 2.04 -8.37 -11.92
CA ILE A 16 2.16 -7.67 -10.65
C ILE A 16 3.32 -6.70 -10.78
N LEU A 17 3.09 -5.44 -10.46
CA LEU A 17 4.12 -4.40 -10.45
C LEU A 17 4.41 -4.06 -8.99
N ILE A 18 5.59 -4.42 -8.51
CA ILE A 18 6.03 -4.17 -7.14
C ILE A 18 6.70 -2.79 -7.10
N THR A 19 6.19 -1.90 -6.22
CA THR A 19 6.83 -0.60 -5.97
C THR A 19 8.15 -0.78 -5.23
N HIS A 20 8.17 -1.55 -4.15
CA HIS A 20 9.38 -1.85 -3.38
C HIS A 20 9.24 -3.15 -2.56
N LYS A 21 10.34 -3.57 -1.93
CA LYS A 21 10.47 -4.91 -1.30
C LYS A 21 9.75 -5.16 0.02
N HIS A 22 9.23 -4.16 0.73
CA HIS A 22 8.74 -4.39 2.10
C HIS A 22 7.55 -5.37 2.12
N ASP A 23 7.39 -6.07 3.26
CA ASP A 23 6.48 -7.21 3.38
C ASP A 23 5.01 -6.84 3.14
N ASP A 24 4.62 -5.63 3.49
CA ASP A 24 3.30 -5.06 3.23
C ASP A 24 3.02 -4.78 1.74
N HIS A 25 4.06 -4.79 0.90
CA HIS A 25 3.96 -4.67 -0.56
C HIS A 25 4.19 -5.99 -1.30
N THR A 26 4.92 -6.94 -0.70
CA THR A 26 5.35 -8.18 -1.37
C THR A 26 4.79 -9.47 -0.76
N GLY A 27 4.22 -9.41 0.45
CA GLY A 27 3.92 -10.58 1.28
C GLY A 27 2.89 -11.57 0.70
N MET A 28 2.09 -11.14 -0.28
CA MET A 28 1.05 -11.97 -0.90
C MET A 28 1.31 -12.27 -2.39
N VAL A 29 2.47 -11.92 -2.94
CA VAL A 29 2.79 -12.10 -4.37
C VAL A 29 2.72 -13.58 -4.79
N SER A 30 3.06 -14.50 -3.90
CA SER A 30 3.01 -15.95 -4.16
C SER A 30 1.59 -16.50 -4.37
N ALA A 31 0.55 -15.74 -4.02
CA ALA A 31 -0.84 -16.14 -4.21
C ALA A 31 -1.31 -16.06 -5.68
N PHE A 32 -0.50 -15.52 -6.58
CA PHE A 32 -0.87 -15.22 -7.97
C PHE A 32 -0.10 -16.12 -8.96
N PRO A 33 -0.61 -17.32 -9.27
CA PRO A 33 0.15 -18.37 -9.95
C PRO A 33 0.51 -18.06 -11.40
N ASN A 34 -0.24 -17.16 -12.06
CA ASN A 34 -0.08 -16.84 -13.48
C ASN A 34 0.62 -15.49 -13.71
N ALA A 35 0.94 -14.76 -12.64
CA ALA A 35 1.45 -13.40 -12.75
C ALA A 35 2.95 -13.38 -13.05
N LYS A 36 3.34 -12.55 -14.02
CA LYS A 36 4.71 -12.04 -14.11
C LYS A 36 4.90 -10.94 -13.06
N VAL A 37 5.95 -11.06 -12.24
CA VAL A 37 6.20 -10.15 -11.13
C VAL A 37 7.33 -9.20 -11.51
N TYR A 38 7.01 -7.93 -11.70
CA TYR A 38 7.96 -6.88 -12.07
C TYR A 38 8.47 -6.20 -10.80
N ILE A 39 9.78 -6.17 -10.62
CA ILE A 39 10.43 -5.61 -9.44
C ILE A 39 11.82 -5.09 -9.83
N SER A 40 12.32 -4.07 -9.14
CA SER A 40 13.68 -3.59 -9.37
C SER A 40 14.72 -4.66 -8.99
N PRO A 41 15.87 -4.70 -9.69
CA PRO A 41 16.93 -5.64 -9.36
C PRO A 41 17.41 -5.53 -7.91
N GLU A 42 17.60 -4.30 -7.42
CA GLU A 42 18.09 -4.03 -6.05
C GLU A 42 17.16 -4.63 -4.99
N ASP A 43 15.86 -4.40 -5.13
CA ASP A 43 14.88 -4.89 -4.16
C ASP A 43 14.66 -6.40 -4.30
N ALA A 44 14.65 -6.94 -5.53
CA ALA A 44 14.57 -8.39 -5.75
C ALA A 44 15.76 -9.13 -5.13
N ASP A 45 16.97 -8.60 -5.27
CA ASP A 45 18.17 -9.19 -4.68
C ASP A 45 18.16 -9.07 -3.14
N ALA A 46 17.68 -7.96 -2.59
CA ALA A 46 17.61 -7.73 -1.16
C ALA A 46 16.69 -8.70 -0.41
N ILE A 47 15.61 -9.16 -1.03
CA ILE A 47 14.70 -10.19 -0.47
C ILE A 47 14.88 -11.57 -1.10
N GLU A 48 15.97 -11.77 -1.87
CA GLU A 48 16.26 -13.00 -2.60
C GLU A 48 15.09 -13.54 -3.45
N LEU A 49 14.27 -12.65 -4.00
CA LEU A 49 13.10 -13.01 -4.79
C LEU A 49 13.55 -13.60 -6.14
N LYS A 50 13.26 -14.90 -6.31
CA LYS A 50 13.67 -15.72 -7.46
C LYS A 50 12.47 -16.49 -8.01
N GLY A 51 12.51 -16.78 -9.30
CA GLY A 51 11.50 -17.56 -10.01
C GLY A 51 11.46 -17.21 -11.49
N ASP A 52 11.02 -18.16 -12.33
CA ASP A 52 10.95 -17.95 -13.78
C ASP A 52 9.93 -16.87 -14.18
N ASN A 53 8.99 -16.55 -13.29
CA ASN A 53 8.00 -15.49 -13.45
C ASN A 53 8.48 -14.13 -12.93
N ILE A 54 9.66 -14.03 -12.31
CA ILE A 54 10.20 -12.77 -11.80
C ILE A 54 10.86 -12.01 -12.96
N VAL A 55 10.34 -10.82 -13.26
CA VAL A 55 10.84 -9.91 -14.28
C VAL A 55 11.63 -8.80 -13.59
N ARG A 56 12.94 -8.82 -13.76
CA ARG A 56 13.81 -7.76 -13.24
C ARG A 56 13.74 -6.55 -14.16
N LEU A 57 13.36 -5.41 -13.59
CA LEU A 57 13.20 -4.17 -14.33
C LEU A 57 14.56 -3.69 -14.85
N THR A 58 14.54 -3.14 -16.07
CA THR A 58 15.73 -2.56 -16.72
C THR A 58 15.63 -1.04 -16.82
N TYR A 59 14.44 -0.46 -16.67
CA TYR A 59 14.19 0.98 -16.83
C TYR A 59 14.72 1.53 -18.17
N SER A 60 14.56 0.75 -19.24
CA SER A 60 15.23 0.96 -20.52
C SER A 60 14.55 1.93 -21.47
N ASP A 61 13.35 2.42 -21.16
CA ASP A 61 12.59 3.33 -22.04
C ASP A 61 12.94 4.81 -21.82
N GLY A 62 13.99 5.08 -21.06
CA GLY A 62 14.59 6.40 -20.90
C GLY A 62 13.87 7.31 -19.89
N PRO A 63 14.26 8.60 -19.86
CA PRO A 63 13.69 9.58 -18.94
C PRO A 63 12.19 9.80 -19.15
N TYR A 64 11.50 10.17 -18.07
CA TYR A 64 10.05 10.42 -18.09
C TYR A 64 9.69 11.52 -17.09
N HIS A 65 9.20 12.66 -17.56
CA HIS A 65 8.74 13.80 -16.73
C HIS A 65 9.69 14.14 -15.56
N GLY A 66 10.97 14.36 -15.85
CA GLY A 66 11.99 14.71 -14.84
C GLY A 66 12.62 13.53 -14.12
N PHE A 67 12.07 12.32 -14.22
CA PHE A 67 12.70 11.10 -13.74
C PHE A 67 13.73 10.57 -14.75
N PRO A 68 14.87 10.02 -14.29
CA PRO A 68 15.99 9.66 -15.15
C PRO A 68 15.74 8.42 -16.01
N ALA A 69 14.93 7.47 -15.53
CA ALA A 69 14.74 6.18 -16.17
C ALA A 69 13.35 5.60 -15.90
N SER A 70 12.81 4.91 -16.88
CA SER A 70 11.45 4.33 -16.82
C SER A 70 11.32 3.14 -17.77
N GLN A 71 10.24 2.38 -17.62
CA GLN A 71 9.92 1.25 -18.47
C GLN A 71 8.40 1.14 -18.69
N ILE A 72 7.98 0.99 -19.94
CA ILE A 72 6.59 0.72 -20.32
C ILE A 72 6.33 -0.77 -20.05
N VAL A 73 5.30 -1.06 -19.26
CA VAL A 73 4.97 -2.44 -18.85
C VAL A 73 3.63 -2.92 -19.42
N ALA A 74 2.74 -2.00 -19.80
CA ALA A 74 1.54 -2.22 -20.58
C ALA A 74 1.11 -0.92 -21.27
N ASP A 75 0.09 -0.98 -22.13
CA ASP A 75 -0.49 0.22 -22.71
C ASP A 75 -1.00 1.17 -21.62
N GLY A 76 -0.60 2.44 -21.68
CA GLY A 76 -0.89 3.43 -20.65
C GLY A 76 -0.31 3.15 -19.26
N ILE A 77 0.61 2.18 -19.09
CA ILE A 77 1.20 1.86 -17.78
C ILE A 77 2.73 1.84 -17.87
N ARG A 78 3.35 2.67 -17.03
CA ARG A 78 4.80 2.84 -16.92
C ARG A 78 5.25 2.66 -15.47
N ILE A 79 6.42 2.06 -15.30
CA ILE A 79 7.14 2.00 -14.02
C ILE A 79 8.40 2.86 -14.11
N ILE A 80 8.69 3.62 -13.07
CA ILE A 80 9.70 4.68 -13.04
C ILE A 80 10.66 4.40 -11.89
N GLU A 81 11.95 4.57 -12.15
CA GLU A 81 12.98 4.45 -11.11
C GLU A 81 12.86 5.63 -10.13
N ALA A 82 12.63 5.33 -8.85
CA ALA A 82 12.30 6.32 -7.82
C ALA A 82 12.92 5.96 -6.46
N LYS A 83 14.26 5.92 -6.44
CA LYS A 83 15.05 5.46 -5.29
C LYS A 83 14.90 6.37 -4.08
N GLY A 84 15.06 5.79 -2.89
CA GLY A 84 15.15 6.54 -1.65
C GLY A 84 14.63 5.77 -0.45
N HIS A 85 13.32 5.53 -0.42
CA HIS A 85 12.68 4.72 0.62
C HIS A 85 13.35 3.35 0.74
N THR A 86 13.43 2.64 -0.39
CA THR A 86 14.40 1.56 -0.61
C THR A 86 15.34 1.95 -1.76
N LYS A 87 16.46 1.26 -1.88
CA LYS A 87 17.35 1.40 -3.04
C LYS A 87 16.69 1.00 -4.35
N GLY A 88 15.63 0.19 -4.30
CA GLY A 88 14.88 -0.31 -5.44
C GLY A 88 13.47 0.25 -5.58
N ASN A 89 13.09 1.29 -4.84
CA ASN A 89 11.73 1.84 -4.90
C ASN A 89 11.40 2.37 -6.31
N SER A 90 10.16 2.11 -6.73
CA SER A 90 9.63 2.46 -8.04
C SER A 90 8.28 3.15 -7.91
N ILE A 91 8.01 4.10 -8.81
CA ILE A 91 6.69 4.71 -8.99
C ILE A 91 6.02 4.06 -10.20
N ILE A 92 4.74 3.74 -10.11
CA ILE A 92 3.93 3.29 -11.24
C ILE A 92 2.98 4.41 -11.64
N ILE A 93 2.96 4.72 -12.93
CA ILE A 93 2.02 5.67 -13.53
C ILE A 93 1.08 4.88 -14.42
N ALA A 94 -0.21 5.04 -14.18
CA ALA A 94 -1.26 4.68 -15.14
C ALA A 94 -1.84 5.97 -15.74
N GLU A 95 -2.00 5.99 -17.06
CA GLU A 95 -2.52 7.13 -17.82
C GLU A 95 -3.93 6.78 -18.32
N ASP A 96 -4.91 7.63 -18.02
CA ASP A 96 -6.24 7.57 -18.64
C ASP A 96 -6.67 8.99 -19.04
N LYS A 97 -6.90 9.18 -20.35
CA LYS A 97 -7.20 10.48 -20.97
C LYS A 97 -6.12 11.51 -20.63
N ASP A 98 -6.48 12.56 -19.90
CA ASP A 98 -5.60 13.63 -19.50
C ASP A 98 -5.13 13.48 -18.03
N LEU A 99 -5.37 12.33 -17.37
CA LEU A 99 -5.02 12.12 -15.95
C LEU A 99 -3.86 11.14 -15.78
N PHE A 100 -3.02 11.43 -14.80
CA PHE A 100 -1.95 10.56 -14.33
C PHE A 100 -2.29 9.99 -12.95
N PHE A 101 -2.42 8.67 -12.84
CA PHE A 101 -2.62 7.97 -11.57
C PHE A 101 -1.27 7.50 -11.05
N MET A 102 -0.80 8.11 -9.96
CA MET A 102 0.53 7.87 -9.41
C MET A 102 0.48 6.94 -8.20
N PHE A 103 0.85 5.68 -8.41
CA PHE A 103 1.11 4.71 -7.35
C PHE A 103 2.58 4.85 -6.95
N HIS A 104 2.85 5.64 -5.92
CA HIS A 104 4.22 6.04 -5.58
C HIS A 104 4.94 5.08 -4.63
N GLY A 105 4.24 4.05 -4.14
CA GLY A 105 4.75 3.20 -3.07
C GLY A 105 4.88 4.03 -1.81
N ASP A 106 6.11 4.19 -1.34
CA ASP A 106 6.41 4.78 -0.04
C ASP A 106 7.31 6.02 -0.16
N VAL A 107 7.20 6.74 -1.29
CA VAL A 107 7.85 8.06 -1.45
C VAL A 107 7.39 9.00 -0.33
N THR A 108 6.09 8.96 -0.01
CA THR A 108 5.55 9.53 1.22
C THR A 108 4.58 8.56 1.87
N TYR A 109 4.64 8.39 3.19
CA TYR A 109 3.66 7.58 3.92
C TYR A 109 2.30 8.27 3.96
N THR A 110 2.27 9.60 3.97
CA THR A 110 1.03 10.36 4.00
C THR A 110 1.03 11.49 2.97
N ASP A 111 -0.15 11.84 2.47
CA ASP A 111 -0.34 12.97 1.56
C ASP A 111 0.09 14.28 2.22
N GLU A 112 -0.05 14.44 3.54
CA GLU A 112 0.46 15.61 4.27
C GLU A 112 1.96 15.78 4.11
N ALA A 113 2.73 14.68 4.12
CA ALA A 113 4.17 14.76 3.86
C ALA A 113 4.46 15.25 2.43
N LEU A 114 3.66 14.82 1.45
CA LEU A 114 3.72 15.37 0.10
C LEU A 114 3.42 16.86 0.11
N TYR A 115 2.30 17.32 0.69
CA TYR A 115 1.88 18.72 0.71
C TYR A 115 2.91 19.62 1.41
N GLU A 116 3.39 19.21 2.58
CA GLU A 116 4.35 19.96 3.40
C GLU A 116 5.79 19.92 2.86
N ASN A 117 6.03 19.22 1.74
CA ASN A 117 7.37 18.98 1.18
C ASN A 117 8.34 18.33 2.18
N LYS A 118 7.82 17.38 2.96
CA LYS A 118 8.56 16.66 3.98
C LYS A 118 8.80 15.23 3.56
N LEU A 119 9.99 14.75 3.90
CA LEU A 119 10.25 13.33 3.97
C LEU A 119 9.42 12.76 5.14
N SER A 120 8.78 11.61 4.91
CA SER A 120 8.37 10.63 5.94
C SER A 120 9.57 10.10 6.75
N VAL A 121 9.54 8.87 7.27
CA VAL A 121 10.44 8.45 8.37
C VAL A 121 11.49 7.38 8.06
N VAL A 122 11.32 6.53 7.04
CA VAL A 122 12.22 5.39 6.78
C VAL A 122 12.81 5.46 5.37
N TYR A 123 14.15 5.40 5.28
CA TYR A 123 14.89 5.46 4.02
C TYR A 123 16.17 4.62 4.07
N GLU A 124 16.49 3.98 2.94
CA GLU A 124 17.82 3.42 2.70
C GLU A 124 18.79 4.44 2.08
N ASP A 125 18.26 5.46 1.39
CA ASP A 125 19.02 6.59 0.85
C ASP A 125 18.21 7.89 0.99
N VAL A 126 18.53 8.68 2.01
CA VAL A 126 17.83 9.94 2.33
C VAL A 126 18.00 10.98 1.23
N LYS A 127 19.16 11.02 0.54
CA LYS A 127 19.39 12.01 -0.52
C LYS A 127 18.55 11.65 -1.74
N ALA A 128 18.59 10.38 -2.16
CA ALA A 128 17.75 9.92 -3.25
C ALA A 128 16.26 10.10 -2.94
N ALA A 129 15.83 9.85 -1.70
CA ALA A 129 14.45 10.09 -1.27
C ALA A 129 14.03 11.56 -1.42
N ARG A 130 14.91 12.50 -1.05
CA ARG A 130 14.67 13.94 -1.27
C ARG A 130 14.56 14.26 -2.76
N ASP A 131 15.52 13.82 -3.56
CA ASP A 131 15.53 14.08 -5.01
C ASP A 131 14.27 13.49 -5.69
N THR A 132 13.82 12.31 -5.24
CA THR A 132 12.59 11.67 -5.72
C THR A 132 11.34 12.46 -5.31
N LEU A 133 11.23 12.92 -4.06
CA LEU A 133 10.10 13.74 -3.63
C LEU A 133 10.02 15.06 -4.40
N ASP A 134 11.17 15.72 -4.64
CA ASP A 134 11.21 16.96 -5.40
C ASP A 134 10.72 16.74 -6.83
N ARG A 135 11.16 15.66 -7.50
CA ARG A 135 10.66 15.26 -8.84
C ARG A 135 9.18 14.91 -8.85
N VAL A 136 8.67 14.22 -7.82
CA VAL A 136 7.23 13.94 -7.68
C VAL A 136 6.45 15.24 -7.60
N ARG A 137 6.90 16.20 -6.80
CA ARG A 137 6.23 17.50 -6.69
C ARG A 137 6.27 18.29 -7.99
N ASP A 138 7.39 18.27 -8.71
CA ASP A 138 7.49 18.90 -10.03
C ASP A 138 6.58 18.23 -11.06
N PHE A 139 6.54 16.89 -11.07
CA PHE A 139 5.60 16.13 -11.89
C PHE A 139 4.15 16.57 -11.64
N ILE A 140 3.72 16.67 -10.37
CA ILE A 140 2.36 17.05 -10.01
C ILE A 140 2.03 18.49 -10.42
N ARG A 141 3.00 19.42 -10.36
CA ARG A 141 2.78 20.81 -10.82
C ARG A 141 2.56 20.91 -12.32
N GLU A 142 3.22 20.05 -13.09
CA GLU A 142 3.18 20.07 -14.54
C GLU A 142 2.08 19.19 -15.13
N ASN A 143 1.61 18.20 -14.37
CA ASN A 143 0.74 17.13 -14.85
C ASN A 143 -0.43 16.90 -13.88
N PRO A 144 -1.69 16.92 -14.33
CA PRO A 144 -2.85 16.66 -13.49
C PRO A 144 -2.81 15.23 -12.93
N THR A 145 -2.43 15.13 -11.66
CA THR A 145 -2.07 13.85 -11.03
C THR A 145 -3.05 13.50 -9.91
N VAL A 146 -3.62 12.30 -9.99
CA VAL A 146 -4.30 11.63 -8.87
C VAL A 146 -3.23 10.86 -8.09
N TYR A 147 -2.87 11.35 -6.90
CA TYR A 147 -1.83 10.75 -6.07
C TYR A 147 -2.42 9.66 -5.17
N LEU A 148 -1.91 8.43 -5.30
CA LEU A 148 -2.47 7.24 -4.68
C LEU A 148 -1.58 6.74 -3.54
N SER A 149 -1.73 7.35 -2.38
CA SER A 149 -1.09 6.92 -1.13
C SER A 149 -1.51 5.54 -0.67
N THR A 150 -0.53 4.78 -0.18
CA THR A 150 -0.65 3.38 0.26
C THR A 150 -0.99 3.26 1.74
N HIS A 151 -0.59 4.24 2.56
CA HIS A 151 -0.72 4.20 4.02
C HIS A 151 -1.70 5.25 4.58
N THR A 152 -2.55 5.82 3.74
CA THR A 152 -3.62 6.75 4.13
C THR A 152 -4.93 6.42 3.40
N PRO A 153 -6.10 6.74 3.99
CA PRO A 153 -7.37 6.62 3.28
C PRO A 153 -7.47 7.56 2.08
N LEU A 154 -6.68 8.65 2.06
CA LEU A 154 -6.70 9.65 0.99
C LEU A 154 -6.37 9.06 -0.38
N GLY A 155 -5.52 8.04 -0.49
CA GLY A 155 -5.27 7.39 -1.78
C GLY A 155 -6.53 6.79 -2.39
N TYR A 156 -7.37 6.14 -1.58
CA TYR A 156 -8.66 5.60 -2.00
C TYR A 156 -9.67 6.72 -2.32
N GLU A 157 -9.77 7.72 -1.46
CA GLU A 157 -10.66 8.87 -1.68
C GLU A 157 -10.28 9.68 -2.93
N ASN A 158 -8.99 9.85 -3.19
CA ASN A 158 -8.48 10.52 -4.39
C ASN A 158 -8.86 9.73 -5.64
N LEU A 159 -8.74 8.40 -5.60
CA LEU A 159 -9.13 7.53 -6.71
C LEU A 159 -10.64 7.59 -6.99
N GLU A 160 -11.48 7.42 -5.97
CA GLU A 160 -12.94 7.42 -6.11
C GLU A 160 -13.47 8.74 -6.67
N ASN A 161 -12.86 9.86 -6.27
CA ASN A 161 -13.32 11.19 -6.66
C ASN A 161 -12.53 11.77 -7.85
N LEU A 162 -11.58 11.02 -8.42
CA LEU A 162 -10.63 11.50 -9.44
C LEU A 162 -9.98 12.83 -9.03
N LYS A 163 -9.61 12.94 -7.75
CA LYS A 163 -9.12 14.18 -7.16
C LYS A 163 -7.68 14.43 -7.61
N VAL A 164 -7.51 15.45 -8.44
CA VAL A 164 -6.19 15.97 -8.78
C VAL A 164 -5.59 16.68 -7.57
N VAL A 165 -4.34 16.37 -7.27
CA VAL A 165 -3.60 17.01 -6.19
C VAL A 165 -3.32 18.46 -6.53
N ASP A 166 -3.62 19.35 -5.58
CA ASP A 166 -3.21 20.75 -5.60
C ASP A 166 -2.22 20.97 -4.44
N LEU A 167 -0.94 21.14 -4.79
CA LEU A 167 0.13 21.32 -3.80
C LEU A 167 0.06 22.67 -3.09
N GLU A 168 -0.62 23.66 -3.67
CA GLU A 168 -0.75 25.01 -3.11
C GLU A 168 -2.03 25.15 -2.26
N ASN A 169 -3.02 24.27 -2.49
CA ASN A 169 -4.28 24.23 -1.74
C ASN A 169 -4.55 22.82 -1.17
N PRO A 170 -3.79 22.36 -0.16
CA PRO A 170 -3.99 21.04 0.43
C PRO A 170 -5.36 20.91 1.10
N PRO A 171 -5.94 19.70 1.16
CA PRO A 171 -7.16 19.46 1.92
C PRO A 171 -6.96 19.82 3.39
N ALA A 172 -7.98 20.43 4.00
CA ALA A 172 -7.95 20.72 5.42
C ALA A 172 -7.93 19.40 6.22
N SER A 173 -6.96 19.26 7.12
CA SER A 173 -6.99 18.17 8.10
C SER A 173 -8.20 18.33 9.02
N VAL A 174 -8.87 17.22 9.34
CA VAL A 174 -9.95 17.22 10.33
C VAL A 174 -9.38 17.64 11.68
N PRO A 175 -9.86 18.73 12.31
CA PRO A 175 -9.40 19.13 13.63
C PRO A 175 -9.63 18.00 14.64
N VAL A 176 -8.69 17.81 15.58
CA VAL A 176 -8.80 16.74 16.61
C VAL A 176 -10.13 16.83 17.38
N GLY A 177 -10.65 18.05 17.60
CA GLY A 177 -11.95 18.27 18.26
C GLY A 177 -13.18 17.85 17.46
N GLU A 178 -13.03 17.57 16.16
CA GLU A 178 -14.09 17.12 15.27
C GLU A 178 -14.00 15.61 14.97
N ILE A 179 -12.95 14.94 15.46
CA ILE A 179 -12.82 13.49 15.39
C ILE A 179 -13.88 12.87 16.31
N VAL A 180 -14.91 12.29 15.71
CA VAL A 180 -15.92 11.52 16.45
C VAL A 180 -15.31 10.17 16.83
N TYR A 181 -14.81 10.09 18.07
CA TYR A 181 -14.44 8.81 18.68
C TYR A 181 -15.70 7.98 18.87
N ARG A 182 -15.83 6.88 18.12
CA ARG A 182 -16.84 5.87 18.40
C ARG A 182 -16.37 5.04 19.59
N THR A 183 -17.28 4.77 20.52
CA THR A 183 -17.00 3.83 21.60
C THR A 183 -16.80 2.46 20.98
N ALA A 184 -15.70 1.78 21.34
CA ALA A 184 -15.41 0.43 20.86
C ALA A 184 -16.64 -0.46 21.07
N THR A 185 -16.97 -1.25 20.05
CA THR A 185 -18.22 -2.05 20.04
C THR A 185 -18.20 -3.23 21.03
N GLY A 186 -17.15 -3.34 21.84
CA GLY A 186 -16.82 -4.53 22.64
C GLY A 186 -16.21 -5.66 21.83
N ARG A 187 -16.19 -5.54 20.50
CA ARG A 187 -15.56 -6.49 19.58
C ARG A 187 -14.05 -6.23 19.48
N TYR A 188 -13.32 -7.25 19.06
CA TYR A 188 -11.87 -7.18 18.90
C TYR A 188 -11.48 -7.72 17.53
N ILE A 189 -10.62 -7.01 16.81
CA ILE A 189 -10.13 -7.40 15.49
C ILE A 189 -8.67 -7.83 15.57
N CYS A 190 -8.36 -8.98 14.96
CA CYS A 190 -6.99 -9.44 14.80
C CYS A 190 -6.25 -8.51 13.83
N GLY A 191 -5.23 -7.81 14.30
CA GLY A 191 -4.39 -6.92 13.49
C GLY A 191 -3.57 -7.63 12.42
N ILE A 192 -3.48 -8.97 12.45
CA ILE A 192 -2.73 -9.75 11.47
C ILE A 192 -3.60 -10.22 10.29
N CYS A 193 -4.83 -10.67 10.56
CA CYS A 193 -5.67 -11.30 9.52
C CYS A 193 -7.09 -10.72 9.43
N GLY A 194 -7.43 -9.72 10.24
CA GLY A 194 -8.73 -9.05 10.24
C GLY A 194 -9.89 -9.86 10.83
N PHE A 195 -9.67 -11.04 11.43
CA PHE A 195 -10.74 -11.78 12.11
C PHE A 195 -11.32 -10.95 13.26
N VAL A 196 -12.65 -10.83 13.33
CA VAL A 196 -13.35 -10.10 14.39
C VAL A 196 -13.92 -11.10 15.41
N TYR A 197 -13.42 -11.04 16.64
CA TYR A 197 -14.06 -11.66 17.79
C TYR A 197 -15.25 -10.82 18.25
N ASP A 198 -16.42 -11.45 18.30
CA ASP A 198 -17.66 -10.85 18.78
C ASP A 198 -18.07 -11.55 20.08
N PRO A 199 -18.03 -10.85 21.24
CA PRO A 199 -18.46 -11.43 22.51
C PRO A 199 -19.86 -12.02 22.45
N GLU A 200 -20.79 -11.43 21.69
CA GLU A 200 -22.16 -11.96 21.56
C GLU A 200 -22.21 -13.34 20.92
N LYS A 201 -21.18 -13.70 20.13
CA LYS A 201 -21.07 -14.99 19.45
C LYS A 201 -20.11 -15.95 20.15
N GLY A 202 -19.13 -15.43 20.89
CA GLY A 202 -18.02 -16.22 21.41
C GLY A 202 -17.17 -16.82 20.29
N ASP A 203 -16.54 -17.95 20.57
CA ASP A 203 -15.81 -18.78 19.61
C ASP A 203 -16.09 -20.27 19.88
N PRO A 204 -17.24 -20.79 19.39
CA PRO A 204 -17.63 -22.18 19.60
C PRO A 204 -16.61 -23.18 19.05
N THR A 205 -15.78 -22.79 18.07
CA THR A 205 -14.78 -23.68 17.47
C THR A 205 -13.63 -24.01 18.43
N GLN A 206 -13.44 -23.17 19.45
CA GLN A 206 -12.46 -23.36 20.52
C GLN A 206 -13.14 -23.43 21.89
N GLY A 207 -14.45 -23.70 21.93
CA GLY A 207 -15.20 -23.89 23.17
C GLY A 207 -15.49 -22.61 23.96
N ILE A 208 -15.37 -21.43 23.34
CA ILE A 208 -15.72 -20.16 23.97
C ILE A 208 -17.22 -19.88 23.76
N PRO A 209 -18.02 -19.79 24.83
CA PRO A 209 -19.45 -19.59 24.71
C PRO A 209 -19.82 -18.16 24.29
N PRO A 210 -21.01 -17.97 23.68
CA PRO A 210 -21.64 -16.65 23.54
C PRO A 210 -21.69 -15.90 24.87
N GLY A 211 -21.41 -14.60 24.82
CA GLY A 211 -21.37 -13.69 25.96
C GLY A 211 -19.99 -13.55 26.61
N THR A 212 -18.97 -14.34 26.24
CA THR A 212 -17.63 -14.22 26.83
C THR A 212 -16.94 -12.93 26.37
N PRO A 213 -16.61 -11.98 27.27
CA PRO A 213 -15.87 -10.79 26.88
C PRO A 213 -14.43 -11.15 26.48
N PHE A 214 -13.84 -10.37 25.57
CA PHE A 214 -12.48 -10.63 25.09
C PHE A 214 -11.45 -10.70 26.23
N SER A 215 -11.63 -9.88 27.26
CA SER A 215 -10.78 -9.89 28.47
C SER A 215 -10.78 -11.24 29.18
N GLU A 216 -11.87 -12.01 29.13
CA GLU A 216 -12.02 -13.31 29.78
C GLU A 216 -11.66 -14.50 28.88
N LEU A 217 -11.26 -14.26 27.63
CA LEU A 217 -10.71 -15.34 26.81
C LEU A 217 -9.47 -15.94 27.48
N PRO A 218 -9.32 -17.28 27.46
CA PRO A 218 -8.13 -17.97 27.95
C PRO A 218 -6.83 -17.42 27.35
N ASP A 219 -5.74 -17.49 28.10
CA ASP A 219 -4.42 -17.01 27.64
C ASP A 219 -3.89 -17.83 26.44
N ASP A 220 -4.32 -19.09 26.33
CA ASP A 220 -4.01 -20.00 25.22
C ASP A 220 -5.04 -19.93 24.09
N TRP A 221 -6.00 -19.00 24.15
CA TRP A 221 -6.89 -18.75 23.02
C TRP A 221 -6.11 -18.07 21.88
N HIS A 222 -6.26 -18.63 20.68
CA HIS A 222 -5.61 -18.11 19.47
C HIS A 222 -6.67 -17.74 18.44
N CYS A 223 -6.34 -16.81 17.54
CA CYS A 223 -7.21 -16.45 16.43
C CYS A 223 -7.66 -17.70 15.65
N PRO A 224 -8.97 -17.96 15.48
CA PRO A 224 -9.46 -19.13 14.74
C PRO A 224 -8.94 -19.21 13.31
N ARG A 225 -8.71 -18.03 12.70
CA ARG A 225 -8.28 -17.86 11.31
C ARG A 225 -6.77 -18.04 11.13
N CYS A 226 -5.94 -17.27 11.85
CA CYS A 226 -4.48 -17.24 11.61
C CYS A 226 -3.63 -17.84 12.74
N LYS A 227 -4.26 -18.34 13.82
CA LYS A 227 -3.59 -18.96 14.98
C LYS A 227 -2.64 -18.03 15.74
N ARG A 228 -2.71 -16.72 15.53
CA ARG A 228 -1.96 -15.73 16.33
C ARG A 228 -2.58 -15.55 17.71
N GLU A 229 -1.73 -15.24 18.67
CA GLU A 229 -2.13 -15.10 20.07
C GLU A 229 -2.97 -13.82 20.29
N LYS A 230 -3.66 -13.80 21.44
CA LYS A 230 -4.58 -12.74 21.86
C LYS A 230 -3.98 -11.32 21.82
N SER A 231 -2.66 -11.19 22.02
CA SER A 231 -1.93 -9.90 21.98
C SER A 231 -2.00 -9.19 20.61
N ASN A 232 -2.31 -9.93 19.54
CA ASN A 232 -2.41 -9.39 18.19
C ASN A 232 -3.80 -8.80 17.87
N PHE A 233 -4.69 -8.69 18.86
CA PHE A 233 -6.02 -8.12 18.68
C PHE A 233 -6.11 -6.70 19.23
N ASN A 234 -6.83 -5.85 18.50
CA ASN A 234 -7.14 -4.48 18.88
C ASN A 234 -8.65 -4.32 19.09
N PRO A 235 -9.11 -3.42 19.98
CA PRO A 235 -10.52 -3.04 20.05
C PRO A 235 -11.03 -2.59 18.67
N ALA A 236 -12.22 -3.05 18.29
CA ALA A 236 -12.87 -2.79 17.01
C ALA A 236 -14.01 -1.77 17.10
#